data_AF-A0A8H5CUJ5-F1
#
_entry.id   AF-A0A8H5CUJ5-F1
#
_cell.length_a   1.000
_cell.length_b   1.000
_cell.length_c   1.000
_cell.angle_alpha   90.00
_cell.angle_beta   90.00
_cell.angle_gamma   90.00
#
_symmetry.space_group_name_H-M   'P 1'
#
loop_
_entity.id
_entity.type
_entity.pdbx_description
1 polymer ?
#
loop_
_entity_poly.entity_id
_entity_poly.type
_entity_poly.pdbx_seq_one_letter_code
_entity_poly.pdbx_strand_id
1 'polypeptide(L)'
;MSAQQPPRRLQKIKFRVLIIGRADAGKTSILQRVCDTTESPVIYRRNGSKKEEVPKLDPSMNRSEHRIEDEIIFSNHKGYVFHDSRGFEAGGEEELGIVQNFF
;
A
#
# COMPACT_ATOMS: atom_id res chain seq x y z
N MET A 1 -32.36 -35.39 12.06
CA MET A 1 -32.12 -33.96 11.75
C MET A 1 -30.64 -33.80 11.41
N SER A 2 -30.30 -33.73 10.13
CA SER A 2 -28.91 -33.58 9.68
C SER A 2 -28.49 -32.12 9.84
N ALA A 3 -27.52 -31.86 10.72
CA ALA A 3 -26.91 -30.55 10.87
C ALA A 3 -26.22 -30.16 9.54
N GLN A 4 -26.66 -29.08 8.93
CA GLN A 4 -25.99 -28.48 7.78
C GLN A 4 -24.61 -27.98 8.21
N GLN A 5 -23.56 -28.48 7.56
CA GLN A 5 -22.20 -27.97 7.76
C GLN A 5 -22.17 -26.47 7.42
N PRO A 6 -21.51 -25.63 8.24
CA PRO A 6 -21.42 -24.20 7.94
C PRO A 6 -20.68 -23.99 6.61
N PRO A 7 -21.08 -22.99 5.81
CA PRO A 7 -20.43 -22.71 4.53
C PRO A 7 -18.93 -22.49 4.76
N ARG A 8 -18.10 -23.11 3.90
CA ARG A 8 -16.64 -22.95 3.96
C ARG A 8 -16.33 -21.46 3.96
N ARG A 9 -15.71 -20.96 5.03
CA ARG A 9 -15.15 -19.61 5.08
C ARG A 9 -14.11 -19.52 3.97
N LEU A 10 -14.42 -18.82 2.88
CA LEU A 10 -13.41 -18.47 1.89
C LEU A 10 -12.31 -17.71 2.64
N GLN A 11 -11.07 -18.18 2.50
CA GLN A 11 -9.93 -17.43 3.01
C GLN A 11 -10.03 -16.02 2.44
N LYS A 12 -9.86 -15.00 3.29
CA LYS A 12 -9.96 -13.61 2.87
C LYS A 12 -8.75 -13.29 2.00
N ILE A 13 -8.89 -13.51 0.69
CA ILE A 13 -7.87 -13.18 -0.31
C ILE A 13 -7.63 -11.68 -0.25
N LYS A 14 -6.35 -11.30 -0.22
CA LYS A 14 -5.92 -9.91 -0.35
C LYS A 14 -5.08 -9.76 -1.60
N PHE A 15 -5.40 -8.77 -2.41
CA PHE A 15 -4.60 -8.37 -3.57
C PHE A 15 -3.60 -7.29 -3.16
N ARG A 16 -2.34 -7.45 -3.54
CA ARG A 16 -1.32 -6.42 -3.35
C ARG A 16 -1.21 -5.60 -4.63
N VAL A 17 -1.26 -4.28 -4.49
CA VAL A 17 -1.16 -3.33 -5.60
C VAL A 17 0.06 -2.46 -5.34
N LEU A 18 1.02 -2.47 -6.25
CA LEU A 18 2.17 -1.57 -6.23
C LEU A 18 2.01 -0.54 -7.34
N ILE A 19 2.12 0.74 -7.00
CA ILE A 19 2.24 1.82 -8.00
C ILE A 19 3.71 2.22 -8.13
N ILE A 20 4.19 2.29 -9.37
CA ILE A 20 5.55 2.68 -9.74
C ILE A 20 5.52 3.82 -10.75
N GLY A 21 6.58 4.64 -10.76
CA GLY A 21 6.70 5.75 -11.69
C GLY A 21 7.60 6.85 -11.18
N ARG A 22 7.86 7.85 -12.03
CA ARG A 22 8.76 8.97 -11.75
C ARG A 22 8.39 9.72 -10.46
N ALA A 23 9.37 10.45 -9.92
CA ALA A 23 9.09 11.48 -8.91
C ALA A 23 8.04 12.47 -9.44
N ASP A 24 7.17 12.96 -8.55
CA ASP A 24 6.10 13.92 -8.89
C ASP A 24 5.04 13.45 -9.90
N ALA A 25 5.04 12.20 -10.34
CA ALA A 25 4.05 11.69 -11.31
C ALA A 25 2.61 11.55 -10.76
N GLY A 26 2.36 11.96 -9.51
CA GLY A 26 1.02 11.91 -8.89
C GLY A 26 0.60 10.53 -8.36
N LYS A 27 1.53 9.60 -8.13
CA LYS A 27 1.25 8.21 -7.68
C LYS A 27 0.32 8.14 -6.46
N THR A 28 0.69 8.81 -5.37
CA THR A 28 -0.10 8.85 -4.14
C THR A 28 -1.51 9.42 -4.38
N SER A 29 -1.61 10.47 -5.20
CA SER A 29 -2.90 11.08 -5.56
C SER A 29 -3.79 10.13 -6.39
N ILE A 30 -3.20 9.36 -7.30
CA ILE A 30 -3.92 8.31 -8.06
C ILE A 30 -4.45 7.25 -7.09
N LEU A 31 -3.63 6.75 -6.16
CA LEU A 31 -4.08 5.75 -5.17
C LEU A 31 -5.27 6.25 -4.34
N GLN A 32 -5.22 7.50 -3.89
CA GLN A 32 -6.32 8.14 -3.17
C GLN A 32 -7.58 8.22 -4.03
N ARG A 33 -7.46 8.56 -5.32
CA ARG A 33 -8.60 8.70 -6.23
C ARG A 33 -9.22 7.36 -6.62
N VAL A 34 -8.42 6.32 -6.85
CA VAL A 34 -8.90 4.95 -7.16
C VAL A 34 -9.80 4.41 -6.05
N CYS A 35 -9.53 4.81 -4.81
CA CYS A 35 -10.30 4.33 -3.68
C CYS A 35 -11.63 5.08 -3.46
N ASP A 36 -11.92 6.09 -4.29
CA ASP A 36 -13.11 6.96 -4.27
C ASP A 36 -13.60 7.30 -2.85
N THR A 37 -12.66 7.73 -2.02
CA THR A 37 -12.93 8.05 -0.62
C THR A 37 -12.25 9.35 -0.23
N THR A 38 -12.93 10.15 0.58
CA THR A 38 -12.37 11.32 1.25
C THR A 38 -11.67 10.94 2.55
N GLU A 39 -11.81 9.69 2.99
CA GLU A 39 -11.09 9.17 4.16
C GLU A 39 -9.63 8.96 3.84
N SER A 40 -8.75 9.46 4.71
CA SER A 40 -7.31 9.20 4.60
C SER A 40 -7.05 7.69 4.78
N PRO A 41 -6.15 7.08 4.00
CA PRO A 41 -5.73 5.71 4.25
C PRO A 41 -5.00 5.61 5.60
N VAL A 42 -5.05 4.41 6.17
CA VAL A 42 -4.20 4.04 7.30
C VAL A 42 -2.94 3.38 6.75
N ILE A 43 -1.79 3.83 7.23
CA ILE A 43 -0.49 3.29 6.82
C ILE A 43 0.05 2.45 7.94
N TYR A 44 0.46 1.24 7.60
CA TYR A 44 1.11 0.36 8.54
C TYR A 44 2.54 0.08 8.14
N ARG A 45 3.46 0.40 9.03
CA ARG A 45 4.87 0.09 8.90
C ARG A 45 5.20 -1.19 9.64
N ARG A 46 6.01 -2.05 9.03
CA ARG A 46 6.52 -3.25 9.68
C ARG A 46 7.87 -2.98 10.32
N ASN A 47 7.96 -3.20 11.62
CA ASN A 47 9.17 -3.13 12.42
C ASN A 47 9.43 -4.52 13.03
N GLY A 48 10.16 -5.36 12.29
CA GLY A 48 10.36 -6.78 12.64
C GLY A 48 9.03 -7.56 12.57
N SER A 49 8.62 -8.17 13.70
CA SER A 49 7.32 -8.85 13.82
C SER A 49 6.16 -7.91 14.16
N LYS A 50 6.44 -6.66 14.52
CA LYS A 50 5.42 -5.67 14.88
C LYS A 50 4.94 -4.90 13.66
N LYS A 51 3.67 -4.53 13.68
CA LYS A 51 3.02 -3.68 12.69
C LYS A 51 2.45 -2.47 13.41
N GLU A 52 2.95 -1.29 13.06
CA GLU A 52 2.63 -0.04 13.73
C GLU A 52 1.92 0.88 12.75
N GLU A 53 0.87 1.55 13.22
CA GLU A 53 0.24 2.63 12.46
C GLU A 53 1.15 3.85 12.49
N VAL A 54 1.48 4.38 11.31
CA VAL A 54 2.34 5.56 11.17
C VAL A 54 1.54 6.77 10.70
N PRO A 55 2.00 8.01 10.98
CA PRO A 55 1.27 9.20 10.60
C PRO A 55 0.99 9.23 9.10
N LYS A 56 -0.16 9.82 8.74
CA LYS A 56 -0.73 9.83 7.39
C LYS A 56 0.27 10.28 6.33
N LEU A 57 0.06 9.80 5.09
CA LEU A 57 0.58 10.38 3.85
C LEU A 57 0.04 11.80 3.73
N ASP A 58 0.67 12.73 4.44
CA ASP A 58 0.49 14.14 4.19
C ASP A 58 1.12 14.43 2.82
N PRO A 59 0.43 15.12 1.89
CA PRO A 59 1.06 15.58 0.66
C PRO A 59 2.35 16.39 0.89
N SER A 60 2.50 16.97 2.09
CA SER A 60 3.69 17.69 2.59
C SER A 60 4.67 16.83 3.40
N MET A 61 4.35 15.56 3.72
CA MET A 61 5.33 14.65 4.29
C MET A 61 6.49 14.50 3.31
N ASN A 62 7.71 14.63 3.83
CA ASN A 62 8.89 14.45 3.01
C ASN A 62 8.85 13.05 2.38
N ARG A 63 8.88 13.00 1.05
CA ARG A 63 8.89 11.73 0.28
C ARG A 63 10.05 10.80 0.65
N SER A 64 11.05 11.32 1.36
CA SER A 64 12.11 10.55 2.01
C SER A 64 11.59 9.58 3.08
N GLU A 65 10.37 9.71 3.58
CA GLU A 65 9.82 8.78 4.57
C GLU A 65 8.99 7.65 3.96
N HIS A 66 8.68 7.71 2.66
CA HIS A 66 7.94 6.66 1.96
C HIS A 66 8.80 5.40 1.86
N ARG A 67 8.27 4.28 2.34
CA ARG A 67 8.86 2.95 2.21
C ARG A 67 7.93 2.08 1.38
N ILE A 68 8.48 1.37 0.40
CA ILE A 68 7.70 0.50 -0.50
C ILE A 68 7.00 -0.64 0.29
N GLU A 69 7.55 -1.01 1.44
CA GLU A 69 7.03 -2.04 2.33
C GLU A 69 5.87 -1.57 3.21
N ASP A 70 5.66 -0.25 3.33
CA ASP A 70 4.54 0.28 4.09
C ASP A 70 3.22 -0.15 3.43
N GLU A 71 2.29 -0.66 4.24
CA GLU A 71 0.99 -1.10 3.77
C GLU A 71 -0.02 0.04 3.87
N ILE A 72 -0.52 0.50 2.74
CA ILE A 72 -1.53 1.56 2.65
C ILE A 72 -2.91 0.88 2.52
N ILE A 73 -3.77 1.08 3.53
CA ILE A 73 -5.08 0.44 3.65
C ILE A 73 -6.18 1.50 3.61
N PHE A 74 -7.10 1.35 2.67
CA PHE A 74 -8.32 2.15 2.60
C PHE A 74 -9.48 1.37 3.21
N SER A 75 -10.26 2.02 4.08
CA SER A 75 -11.39 1.44 4.82
C SER A 75 -12.42 0.75 3.93
N ASN A 76 -12.69 1.33 2.75
CA ASN A 76 -13.65 0.83 1.76
C ASN A 76 -13.10 -0.27 0.84
N HIS A 77 -11.79 -0.55 0.87
CA HIS A 77 -11.12 -1.50 -0.03
C HIS A 77 -10.39 -2.61 0.74
N LYS A 78 -11.08 -3.28 1.66
CA LYS A 78 -10.49 -4.28 2.59
C LYS A 78 -9.91 -5.55 1.93
N GLY A 79 -10.16 -5.73 0.63
CA GLY A 79 -9.58 -6.79 -0.21
C GLY A 79 -8.23 -6.42 -0.81
N TYR A 80 -7.76 -5.18 -0.63
CA TYR A 80 -6.53 -4.67 -1.22
C TYR A 80 -5.53 -4.21 -0.15
N VAL A 81 -4.25 -4.30 -0.49
CA VAL A 81 -3.13 -3.71 0.22
C VAL A 81 -2.32 -2.94 -0.81
N PHE A 82 -2.28 -1.62 -0.66
CA PHE A 82 -1.58 -0.75 -1.59
C PHE A 82 -0.16 -0.46 -1.09
N HIS A 83 0.74 -0.28 -2.04
CA HIS A 83 2.13 0.09 -1.84
C HIS A 83 2.49 1.18 -2.85
N ASP A 84 3.26 2.17 -2.42
CA ASP A 84 3.69 3.31 -3.24
C ASP A 84 5.23 3.32 -3.27
N SER A 85 5.81 3.16 -4.47
CA SER A 85 7.26 3.25 -4.61
C SER A 85 7.74 4.70 -4.48
N ARG A 86 9.01 4.88 -4.14
CA ARG A 86 9.66 6.17 -4.38
C ARG A 86 9.68 6.50 -5.87
N GLY A 87 9.82 7.79 -6.15
CA GLY A 87 9.91 8.30 -7.50
C GLY A 87 11.22 7.91 -8.17
N PHE A 88 11.15 7.37 -9.38
CA PHE A 88 12.34 7.13 -10.19
C PHE A 88 12.87 8.44 -10.75
N GLU A 89 14.15 8.72 -10.54
CA GLU A 89 14.88 9.81 -11.19
C GLU A 89 15.69 9.29 -12.38
N ALA A 90 16.03 10.17 -13.32
CA ALA A 90 16.81 9.78 -14.48
C ALA A 90 18.21 9.34 -14.05
N GLY A 91 18.55 8.07 -14.29
CA GLY A 91 19.84 7.47 -13.88
C GLY A 91 19.86 6.88 -12.47
N GLY A 92 18.73 6.87 -11.74
CA GLY A 92 18.63 6.21 -10.43
C GLY A 92 18.49 4.70 -10.57
N GLU A 93 19.54 3.95 -10.23
CA GLU A 93 19.51 2.48 -10.15
C GLU A 93 18.99 1.97 -8.80
N GLU A 94 19.06 2.79 -7.75
CA GLU A 94 18.64 2.42 -6.39
C GLU A 94 17.14 2.11 -6.33
N GLU A 95 16.30 2.99 -6.86
CA GLU A 95 14.85 2.79 -6.89
C GLU A 95 14.45 1.55 -7.71
N LEU A 96 15.20 1.25 -8.78
CA LEU A 96 14.99 0.06 -9.58
C LEU A 96 15.31 -1.21 -8.79
N GLY A 97 16.44 -1.23 -8.08
CA GLY A 97 16.80 -2.34 -7.20
C GLY A 97 15.78 -2.55 -6.07
N ILE A 98 15.28 -1.47 -5.46
CA ILE A 98 14.25 -1.52 -4.42
C ILE A 98 12.97 -2.17 -4.96
N VAL A 99 12.48 -1.74 -6.12
CA VAL A 99 11.27 -2.31 -6.72
C VAL A 99 11.47 -3.77 -7.14
N GLN A 100 12.64 -4.13 -7.67
CA GLN A 100 12.93 -5.52 -8.04
C GLN A 100 12.97 -6.45 -6.83
N ASN A 101 13.50 -6.00 -5.69
CA ASN A 101 13.57 -6.78 -4.45
C ASN A 101 12.23 -6.87 -3.69
N PHE A 102 11.23 -6.10 -4.10
CA PHE A 102 9.92 -6.07 -3.44
C PHE A 102 8.99 -7.21 -3.90
N PHE A 103 9.19 -7.72 -5.10
CA PHE A 103 8.45 -8.88 -5.64
C PHE A 103 8.90 -10.19 -4.98
#